data_AF-Q9F417-F1
#
_entry.id   AF-Q9F417-F1
#
_cell.length_a   1.000
_cell.length_b   1.000
_cell.length_c   1.000
_cell.angle_alpha   90.00
_cell.angle_beta   90.00
_cell.angle_gamma   90.00
#
_symmetry.space_group_name_H-M   'P 1'
#
loop_
_entity.id
_entity.type
_entity.pdbx_description
1 polymer ?
#
loop_
_entity_poly.entity_id
_entity_poly.type
_entity_poly.pdbx_seq_one_letter_code
_entity_poly.pdbx_strand_id
1 'polypeptide(L)'
;REKIGVMFGCFNYSTRVQLADGTTEKIGKIVNNKMDVEVLSYDPVADQVVPRKVVNWFNNGPAEQFLQFTVEKSGGNGRSQFAATPNHLIRTPAGWSEAGDLIAGDRVMASEPHRLSDQQFQVVLGSLMGDGNLSPNRRDRNGVRFRMGHGAKQGDYLQWKTDLLANIAHSAHENAKGARFVDFTPLPELAELQRAVYLGDGKKFLSEEYLKALTPLALAIWYMDDGGFTVRSKGLQQRTEGGSGRIEICVEAMSVGSRDRLRDYLRDTHGLDVRLRHAGAAGKAMLVFTTAASAKFQEIVAPYMAPSMEYKLLPRFRGQGTVAPQFVEPTERLVPARILDIHVKPHTRSMNRFDIEVEGNHNYFVDGVMVHNSPETTTGGKALKFYASVRIDVRRIETLKDGTDAVGNRTRAKIVKNKVSPP
;
A
#
# COMPACT_ATOMS: atom_id res chain seq x y z
N ARG A 1 16.11 14.78 42.00
CA ARG A 1 15.41 15.26 40.78
C ARG A 1 15.96 14.49 39.59
N GLU A 2 15.43 13.30 39.31
CA GLU A 2 15.66 12.65 38.03
C GLU A 2 14.72 13.27 37.00
N LYS A 3 15.29 14.02 36.05
CA LYS A 3 14.64 14.33 34.78
C LYS A 3 15.71 14.22 33.70
N ILE A 4 16.26 13.03 33.43
CA ILE A 4 17.21 12.85 32.31
C ILE A 4 17.08 11.45 31.70
N GLY A 5 15.99 11.29 30.97
CA GLY A 5 15.75 10.28 29.96
C GLY A 5 14.50 10.80 29.29
N VAL A 6 14.59 11.29 28.05
CA VAL A 6 13.38 11.61 27.28
C VAL A 6 12.65 10.27 27.21
N MET A 7 11.61 10.10 28.03
CA MET A 7 10.80 8.88 27.96
C MET A 7 10.07 8.99 26.63
N PHE A 8 10.60 8.32 25.61
CA PHE A 8 9.96 8.19 24.31
C PHE A 8 8.58 7.58 24.52
N GLY A 9 7.64 7.95 23.65
CA GLY A 9 6.24 7.65 23.91
C GLY A 9 5.99 6.16 24.08
N CYS A 10 4.90 5.82 24.76
CA CYS A 10 4.58 4.43 25.12
C CYS A 10 3.11 4.11 24.86
N PHE A 11 2.75 2.85 25.03
CA PHE A 11 1.40 2.35 24.82
C PHE A 11 0.71 1.96 26.12
N ASN A 12 -0.62 2.00 26.08
CA ASN A 12 -1.47 1.41 27.11
C ASN A 12 -1.33 -0.12 27.09
N TYR A 13 -1.49 -0.76 28.25
CA TYR A 13 -1.42 -2.22 28.43
C TYR A 13 -2.17 -3.03 27.35
N SER A 14 -3.37 -2.59 26.95
CA SER A 14 -4.24 -3.34 26.04
C SER A 14 -3.88 -3.22 24.55
N THR A 15 -2.96 -2.31 24.18
CA THR A 15 -2.52 -2.16 22.80
C THR A 15 -1.92 -3.47 22.30
N ARG A 16 -2.34 -3.93 21.12
CA ARG A 16 -1.93 -5.23 20.58
C ARG A 16 -0.81 -5.06 19.59
N VAL A 17 0.30 -5.77 19.81
CA VAL A 17 1.45 -5.83 18.90
C VAL A 17 1.25 -6.97 17.91
N GLN A 18 1.58 -6.75 16.64
CA GLN A 18 1.63 -7.80 15.61
C GLN A 18 2.83 -8.71 15.81
N LEU A 19 2.58 -10.00 15.99
CA LEU A 19 3.62 -11.02 16.07
C LEU A 19 3.95 -11.57 14.67
N ALA A 20 5.15 -12.12 14.52
CA ALA A 20 5.63 -12.69 13.26
C ALA A 20 4.80 -13.88 12.75
N ASP A 21 4.10 -14.59 13.63
CA ASP A 21 3.23 -15.72 13.31
C ASP A 21 1.84 -15.30 12.80
N GLY A 22 1.59 -14.00 12.62
CA GLY A 22 0.32 -13.44 12.19
C GLY A 22 -0.70 -13.25 13.32
N THR A 23 -0.38 -13.67 14.55
CA THR A 23 -1.21 -13.39 15.72
C THR A 23 -0.91 -12.01 16.29
N THR A 24 -1.61 -11.65 17.36
CA THR A 24 -1.36 -10.38 18.07
C THR A 24 -1.40 -10.61 19.58
N GLU A 25 -0.59 -9.87 20.33
CA GLU A 25 -0.56 -9.96 21.79
C GLU A 25 -0.52 -8.57 22.45
N LYS A 26 -1.11 -8.44 23.63
CA LYS A 26 -1.10 -7.20 24.40
C LYS A 26 0.32 -6.82 24.79
N ILE A 27 0.73 -5.59 24.49
CA ILE A 27 2.07 -5.09 24.80
C ILE A 27 2.40 -5.20 26.29
N GLY A 28 1.42 -4.94 27.16
CA GLY A 28 1.63 -5.09 28.59
C GLY A 28 1.89 -6.53 29.04
N LYS A 29 1.35 -7.53 28.31
CA LYS A 29 1.65 -8.95 28.56
C LYS A 29 3.03 -9.33 28.03
N ILE A 30 3.41 -8.84 26.86
CA ILE A 30 4.75 -9.02 26.28
C ILE A 30 5.81 -8.49 27.26
N VAL A 31 5.61 -7.27 27.75
CA VAL A 31 6.55 -6.60 28.67
C VAL A 31 6.60 -7.26 30.05
N ASN A 32 5.46 -7.48 30.70
CA ASN A 32 5.46 -7.99 32.06
C ASN A 32 6.06 -9.41 32.18
N ASN A 33 5.87 -10.23 31.14
CA ASN A 33 6.40 -11.59 31.13
C ASN A 33 7.75 -11.70 30.40
N LYS A 34 8.30 -10.59 29.88
CA LYS A 34 9.51 -10.56 29.04
C LYS A 34 9.48 -11.65 27.97
N MET A 35 8.39 -11.69 27.20
CA MET A 35 8.15 -12.75 26.23
C MET A 35 9.22 -12.72 25.14
N ASP A 36 9.88 -13.86 24.90
CA ASP A 36 10.80 -14.08 23.77
C ASP A 36 9.97 -14.35 22.52
N VAL A 37 9.65 -13.28 21.79
CA VAL A 37 8.80 -13.31 20.59
C VAL A 37 9.39 -12.48 19.47
N GLU A 38 9.02 -12.82 18.26
CA GLU A 38 9.26 -12.00 17.07
C GLU A 38 8.01 -11.18 16.74
N VAL A 39 8.21 -9.91 16.44
CA VAL A 39 7.17 -8.98 16.02
C VAL A 39 7.38 -8.59 14.58
N LEU A 40 6.30 -8.20 13.91
CA LEU A 40 6.43 -7.59 12.59
C LEU A 40 7.05 -6.19 12.74
N SER A 41 8.01 -5.93 11.86
CA SER A 41 8.72 -4.67 11.72
C SER A 41 8.84 -4.35 10.23
N TYR A 42 9.25 -3.14 9.88
CA TYR A 42 9.43 -2.71 8.50
C TYR A 42 10.90 -2.35 8.25
N ASP A 43 11.47 -2.95 7.21
CA ASP A 43 12.80 -2.66 6.69
C ASP A 43 12.68 -1.61 5.56
N PRO A 44 13.15 -0.36 5.79
CA PRO A 44 13.06 0.70 4.79
C PRO A 44 14.03 0.54 3.62
N VAL A 45 15.06 -0.32 3.75
CA VAL A 45 16.03 -0.59 2.67
C VAL A 45 15.45 -1.64 1.72
N ALA A 46 14.85 -2.70 2.27
CA ALA A 46 14.24 -3.76 1.48
C ALA A 46 12.80 -3.43 1.02
N ASP A 47 12.17 -2.40 1.59
CA ASP A 47 10.75 -2.07 1.42
C ASP A 47 9.82 -3.27 1.72
N GLN A 48 10.08 -3.92 2.86
CA GLN A 48 9.41 -5.16 3.26
C GLN A 48 9.06 -5.15 4.74
N VAL A 49 7.90 -5.74 5.05
CA VAL A 49 7.53 -6.11 6.42
C VAL A 49 8.26 -7.42 6.76
N VAL A 50 9.05 -7.40 7.82
CA VAL A 50 9.96 -8.48 8.22
C VAL A 50 9.80 -8.80 9.72
N PRO A 51 9.98 -10.07 10.13
CA PRO A 51 10.01 -10.43 11.53
C PRO A 51 11.30 -9.93 12.20
N ARG A 52 11.18 -9.39 13.42
CA ARG A 52 12.32 -8.99 14.27
C ARG A 52 12.08 -9.40 15.71
N LYS A 53 13.15 -9.83 16.40
CA LYS A 53 13.09 -10.19 17.81
C LYS A 53 12.87 -8.98 18.70
N VAL A 54 12.09 -9.17 19.76
CA VAL A 54 12.05 -8.22 20.88
C VAL A 54 13.31 -8.41 21.72
N VAL A 55 14.05 -7.33 21.95
CA VAL A 55 15.35 -7.37 22.67
C VAL A 55 15.29 -6.69 24.03
N ASN A 56 14.39 -5.73 24.24
CA ASN A 56 14.16 -5.09 25.53
C ASN A 56 12.67 -4.82 25.78
N TRP A 57 12.30 -4.75 27.06
CA TRP A 57 10.92 -4.58 27.54
C TRP A 57 10.84 -3.47 28.58
N PHE A 58 9.98 -2.48 28.35
CA PHE A 58 9.91 -1.28 29.17
C PHE A 58 8.54 -1.11 29.82
N ASN A 59 8.54 -0.95 31.14
CA ASN A 59 7.41 -0.48 31.93
C ASN A 59 7.79 0.86 32.58
N ASN A 60 7.47 1.95 31.90
CA ASN A 60 7.94 3.31 32.18
C ASN A 60 7.05 4.06 33.20
N GLY A 61 6.40 3.33 34.10
CA GLY A 61 5.50 3.89 35.12
C GLY A 61 4.22 4.52 34.54
N PRO A 62 3.43 5.21 35.37
CA PRO A 62 2.13 5.74 34.97
C PRO A 62 2.24 6.87 33.94
N ALA A 63 1.32 6.89 32.97
CA ALA A 63 1.08 8.02 32.07
C ALA A 63 0.11 9.02 32.72
N GLU A 64 0.27 10.30 32.41
CA GLU A 64 -0.76 11.31 32.69
C GLU A 64 -2.03 11.04 31.86
N GLN A 65 -1.85 10.70 30.59
CA GLN A 65 -2.94 10.34 29.68
C GLN A 65 -2.47 9.44 28.54
N PHE A 66 -3.42 8.74 27.93
CA PHE A 66 -3.27 8.08 26.64
C PHE A 66 -4.27 8.66 25.65
N LEU A 67 -3.87 8.81 24.40
CA LEU A 67 -4.74 9.10 23.28
C LEU A 67 -5.18 7.77 22.67
N GLN A 68 -6.48 7.56 22.56
CA GLN A 68 -7.08 6.41 21.89
C GLN A 68 -7.25 6.74 20.41
N PHE A 69 -6.60 5.94 19.56
CA PHE A 69 -6.74 6.03 18.11
C PHE A 69 -7.75 5.00 17.62
N THR A 70 -8.52 5.38 16.60
CA THR A 70 -9.24 4.48 15.71
C THR A 70 -8.80 4.78 14.27
N VAL A 71 -8.22 3.80 13.60
CA VAL A 71 -7.69 3.91 12.23
C VAL A 71 -8.47 2.96 11.33
N GLU A 72 -8.72 3.32 10.08
CA GLU A 72 -9.37 2.42 9.14
C GLU A 72 -8.52 1.18 8.84
N LYS A 73 -9.17 0.04 8.61
CA LYS A 73 -8.54 -1.24 8.25
C LYS A 73 -9.40 -2.00 7.25
N SER A 74 -8.79 -2.76 6.34
CA SER A 74 -9.53 -3.52 5.31
C SER A 74 -10.17 -4.78 5.90
N GLY A 75 -9.45 -5.42 6.83
CA GLY A 75 -9.85 -6.66 7.49
C GLY A 75 -10.71 -6.51 8.75
N GLY A 76 -11.29 -7.62 9.19
CA GLY A 76 -11.98 -7.75 10.47
C GLY A 76 -13.21 -6.84 10.64
N ASN A 77 -13.23 -6.07 11.73
CA ASN A 77 -14.31 -5.11 12.00
C ASN A 77 -14.17 -3.82 11.18
N GLY A 78 -13.11 -3.68 10.37
CA GLY A 78 -12.85 -2.53 9.52
C GLY A 78 -12.05 -1.40 10.20
N ARG A 79 -11.55 -1.63 11.41
CA ARG A 79 -10.81 -0.63 12.18
C ARG A 79 -9.70 -1.24 13.01
N SER A 80 -8.63 -0.49 13.18
CA SER A 80 -7.55 -0.73 14.13
C SER A 80 -7.68 0.23 15.31
N GLN A 81 -7.43 -0.24 16.52
CA GLN A 81 -7.51 0.56 17.74
C GLN A 81 -6.30 0.32 18.64
N PHE A 82 -5.62 1.40 18.98
CA PHE A 82 -4.49 1.39 19.92
C PHE A 82 -4.52 2.67 20.76
N ALA A 83 -3.81 2.66 21.88
CA ALA A 83 -3.69 3.84 22.73
C ALA A 83 -2.24 4.13 23.07
N ALA A 84 -1.81 5.36 22.78
CA ALA A 84 -0.43 5.82 22.86
C ALA A 84 -0.33 7.11 23.68
N THR A 85 0.82 7.38 24.29
CA THR A 85 1.09 8.70 24.89
C THR A 85 1.25 9.76 23.80
N PRO A 86 0.94 11.04 24.08
CA PRO A 86 1.00 12.10 23.06
C PRO A 86 2.35 12.20 22.34
N ASN A 87 3.47 11.95 23.02
CA ASN A 87 4.81 12.04 22.45
C ASN A 87 5.28 10.76 21.72
N HIS A 88 4.39 9.77 21.49
CA HIS A 88 4.76 8.56 20.76
C HIS A 88 4.82 8.83 19.26
N LEU A 89 5.90 8.40 18.60
CA LEU A 89 6.07 8.61 17.16
C LEU A 89 5.32 7.56 16.35
N ILE A 90 4.40 8.00 15.51
CA ILE A 90 3.61 7.18 14.60
C ILE A 90 4.05 7.51 13.17
N ARG A 91 4.20 6.48 12.32
CA ARG A 91 4.60 6.69 10.94
C ARG A 91 3.42 7.24 10.14
N THR A 92 3.62 8.36 9.46
CA THR A 92 2.71 8.96 8.48
C THR A 92 3.33 8.91 7.09
N PRO A 93 2.56 9.14 6.01
CA PRO A 93 3.12 9.29 4.67
C PRO A 93 4.18 10.40 4.56
N ALA A 94 4.10 11.42 5.42
CA ALA A 94 5.02 12.57 5.41
C ALA A 94 6.27 12.36 6.28
N GLY A 95 6.30 11.37 7.17
CA GLY A 95 7.35 11.31 8.18
C GLY A 95 6.98 10.54 9.43
N TRP A 96 7.76 10.73 10.49
CA TRP A 96 7.36 10.38 11.84
C TRP A 96 6.68 11.60 12.46
N SER A 97 5.55 11.40 13.13
CA SER A 97 4.79 12.46 13.80
C SER A 97 4.42 12.02 15.21
N GLU A 98 4.43 12.95 16.16
CA GLU A 98 3.96 12.66 17.52
C GLU A 98 2.44 12.41 17.51
N ALA A 99 2.00 11.43 18.29
CA ALA A 99 0.60 11.08 18.43
C ALA A 99 -0.30 12.27 18.85
N GLY A 100 0.25 13.21 19.63
CA GLY A 100 -0.45 14.42 20.08
C GLY A 100 -0.66 15.47 18.99
N ASP A 101 0.09 15.39 17.90
CA ASP A 101 0.00 16.32 16.76
C ASP A 101 -0.96 15.83 15.67
N LEU A 102 -1.41 14.57 15.77
CA LEU A 102 -2.32 13.95 14.80
C LEU A 102 -3.78 14.26 15.14
N ILE A 103 -4.61 14.38 14.11
CA ILE A 103 -6.06 14.57 14.22
C ILE A 103 -6.83 13.58 13.34
N ALA A 104 -8.14 13.45 13.57
CA ALA A 104 -9.00 12.67 12.68
C ALA A 104 -8.96 13.26 11.25
N GLY A 105 -8.86 12.38 10.25
CA GLY A 105 -8.65 12.74 8.85
C GLY A 105 -7.19 12.63 8.38
N ASP A 106 -6.22 12.71 9.29
CA ASP A 106 -4.81 12.44 8.96
C ASP A 106 -4.61 10.98 8.53
N ARG A 107 -3.45 10.68 7.94
CA ARG A 107 -3.10 9.34 7.49
C ARG A 107 -1.87 8.82 8.22
N VAL A 108 -1.93 7.56 8.63
CA VAL A 108 -0.80 6.79 9.19
C VAL A 108 -0.46 5.65 8.25
N MET A 109 0.77 5.13 8.34
CA MET A 109 1.16 3.95 7.58
C MET A 109 0.75 2.70 8.34
N ALA A 110 -0.01 1.83 7.67
CA ALA A 110 -0.46 0.55 8.21
C ALA A 110 0.02 -0.60 7.32
N SER A 111 0.26 -1.76 7.92
CA SER A 111 0.49 -3.02 7.21
C SER A 111 -0.84 -3.63 6.80
N GLU A 112 -1.04 -3.82 5.50
CA GLU A 112 -2.18 -4.53 4.94
C GLU A 112 -1.71 -5.56 3.89
N PRO A 113 -2.39 -6.70 3.77
CA PRO A 113 -2.00 -7.74 2.81
C PRO A 113 -2.35 -7.33 1.39
N HIS A 114 -1.33 -7.22 0.52
CA HIS A 114 -1.49 -7.11 -0.92
C HIS A 114 -1.58 -8.51 -1.53
N ARG A 115 -2.59 -8.75 -2.35
CA ARG A 115 -2.96 -10.08 -2.86
C ARG A 115 -2.81 -10.22 -4.37
N LEU A 116 -2.86 -9.11 -5.09
CA LEU A 116 -2.74 -9.10 -6.54
C LEU A 116 -1.28 -9.29 -6.97
N SER A 117 -1.06 -10.21 -7.90
CA SER A 117 0.18 -10.22 -8.68
C SER A 117 0.21 -9.08 -9.69
N ASP A 118 1.38 -8.83 -10.29
CA ASP A 118 1.52 -7.85 -11.36
C ASP A 118 0.59 -8.15 -12.54
N GLN A 119 0.45 -9.42 -12.93
CA GLN A 119 -0.48 -9.83 -14.00
C GLN A 119 -1.92 -9.50 -13.64
N GLN A 120 -2.32 -9.79 -12.40
CA GLN A 120 -3.68 -9.54 -11.92
C GLN A 120 -3.98 -8.05 -11.84
N PHE A 121 -2.99 -7.25 -11.45
CA PHE A 121 -3.10 -5.80 -11.49
C PHE A 121 -3.33 -5.30 -12.92
N GLN A 122 -2.68 -5.89 -13.94
CA GLN A 122 -2.93 -5.57 -15.35
C GLN A 122 -4.34 -5.97 -15.81
N VAL A 123 -4.93 -7.04 -15.26
CA VAL A 123 -6.35 -7.38 -15.50
C VAL A 123 -7.26 -6.29 -14.97
N VAL A 124 -6.98 -5.75 -13.78
CA VAL A 124 -7.72 -4.63 -13.19
C VAL A 124 -7.56 -3.38 -14.05
N LEU A 125 -6.33 -3.00 -14.44
CA LEU A 125 -6.08 -1.83 -15.27
C LEU A 125 -6.78 -1.91 -16.64
N GLY A 126 -6.66 -3.04 -17.34
CA GLY A 126 -7.32 -3.23 -18.63
C GLY A 126 -8.84 -3.17 -18.51
N SER A 127 -9.41 -3.83 -17.50
CA SER A 127 -10.85 -3.82 -17.25
C SER A 127 -11.36 -2.43 -16.85
N LEU A 128 -10.56 -1.65 -16.12
CA LEU A 128 -10.93 -0.29 -15.75
C LEU A 128 -10.93 0.66 -16.94
N MET A 129 -10.20 0.39 -18.01
CA MET A 129 -10.36 1.17 -19.23
C MET A 129 -11.70 0.87 -19.93
N GLY A 130 -12.27 -0.31 -19.67
CA GLY A 130 -13.56 -0.76 -20.20
C GLY A 130 -14.73 -0.69 -19.19
N ASP A 131 -15.47 -1.79 -19.07
CA ASP A 131 -16.68 -1.90 -18.23
C ASP A 131 -16.40 -2.14 -16.74
N GLY A 132 -15.15 -2.44 -16.38
CA GLY A 132 -14.74 -2.65 -14.99
C GLY A 132 -14.89 -1.38 -14.15
N ASN A 133 -15.25 -1.54 -12.88
CA ASN A 133 -15.36 -0.42 -11.94
C ASN A 133 -14.69 -0.71 -10.60
N LEU A 134 -14.20 0.35 -9.97
CA LEU A 134 -13.76 0.34 -8.59
C LEU A 134 -14.76 1.13 -7.77
N SER A 135 -15.26 0.53 -6.69
CA SER A 135 -16.18 1.18 -5.76
C SER A 135 -15.62 1.14 -4.35
N PRO A 136 -15.77 2.22 -3.56
CA PRO A 136 -15.37 2.20 -2.17
C PRO A 136 -16.17 1.15 -1.41
N ASN A 137 -15.60 0.67 -0.30
CA ASN A 137 -16.29 -0.25 0.58
C ASN A 137 -17.58 0.39 1.13
N ARG A 138 -18.73 -0.26 0.95
CA ARG A 138 -20.06 0.27 1.36
C ARG A 138 -20.22 0.49 2.86
N ARG A 139 -19.34 -0.08 3.68
CA ARG A 139 -19.38 0.00 5.14
C ARG A 139 -18.44 1.06 5.74
N ASP A 140 -17.94 1.99 4.90
CA ASP A 140 -16.95 3.00 5.29
C ASP A 140 -15.70 2.36 5.95
N ARG A 141 -15.30 1.21 5.40
CA ARG A 141 -14.08 0.48 5.80
C ARG A 141 -13.01 0.69 4.73
N ASN A 142 -11.75 0.45 5.07
CA ASN A 142 -10.68 0.50 4.09
C ASN A 142 -10.89 -0.55 2.98
N GLY A 143 -10.25 -0.32 1.83
CA GLY A 143 -10.27 -1.21 0.68
C GLY A 143 -11.33 -0.86 -0.38
N VAL A 144 -11.05 -1.32 -1.59
CA VAL A 144 -11.85 -1.01 -2.78
C VAL A 144 -12.34 -2.29 -3.42
N ARG A 145 -13.64 -2.34 -3.71
CA ARG A 145 -14.24 -3.44 -4.46
C ARG A 145 -14.00 -3.23 -5.95
N PHE A 146 -13.40 -4.22 -6.58
CA PHE A 146 -13.39 -4.34 -8.03
C PHE A 146 -14.62 -5.14 -8.49
N ARG A 147 -15.32 -4.61 -9.50
CA ARG A 147 -16.47 -5.26 -10.13
C ARG A 147 -16.31 -5.29 -11.64
N MET A 148 -16.68 -6.40 -12.24
CA MET A 148 -16.83 -6.58 -13.68
C MET A 148 -18.23 -7.08 -13.99
N GLY A 149 -18.75 -6.76 -15.17
CA GLY A 149 -20.02 -7.33 -15.62
C GLY A 149 -20.12 -7.35 -17.12
N HIS A 150 -20.77 -8.37 -17.66
CA HIS A 150 -20.92 -8.61 -19.09
C HIS A 150 -22.29 -9.18 -19.41
N GLY A 151 -22.80 -8.90 -20.61
CA GLY A 151 -24.09 -9.44 -21.07
C GLY A 151 -24.07 -10.96 -21.23
N ALA A 152 -25.26 -11.57 -21.36
CA ALA A 152 -25.42 -13.04 -21.44
C ALA A 152 -24.53 -13.73 -22.49
N LYS A 153 -24.28 -13.08 -23.63
CA LYS A 153 -23.45 -13.62 -24.73
C LYS A 153 -21.95 -13.64 -24.42
N GLN A 154 -21.51 -12.93 -23.40
CA GLN A 154 -20.09 -12.79 -23.00
C GLN A 154 -19.82 -13.45 -21.65
N GLY A 155 -20.65 -14.43 -21.24
CA GLY A 155 -20.46 -15.19 -20.01
C GLY A 155 -19.09 -15.88 -19.95
N ASP A 156 -18.67 -16.54 -21.04
CA ASP A 156 -17.37 -17.22 -21.10
C ASP A 156 -16.19 -16.25 -20.98
N TYR A 157 -16.34 -15.04 -21.52
CA TYR A 157 -15.31 -14.01 -21.39
C TYR A 157 -15.23 -13.47 -19.96
N LEU A 158 -16.37 -13.24 -19.30
CA LEU A 158 -16.39 -12.86 -17.89
C LEU A 158 -15.79 -13.96 -17.01
N GLN A 159 -16.09 -15.23 -17.30
CA GLN A 159 -15.50 -16.36 -16.59
C GLN A 159 -13.98 -16.37 -16.76
N TRP A 160 -13.47 -16.22 -17.99
CA TRP A 160 -12.03 -16.14 -18.24
C TRP A 160 -11.35 -15.03 -17.43
N LYS A 161 -11.92 -13.81 -17.38
CA LYS A 161 -11.38 -12.73 -16.52
C LYS A 161 -11.44 -13.06 -15.03
N THR A 162 -12.47 -13.79 -14.61
CA THR A 162 -12.64 -14.22 -13.21
C THR A 162 -11.60 -15.26 -12.84
N ASP A 163 -11.28 -16.18 -13.75
CA ASP A 163 -10.27 -17.22 -13.53
C ASP A 163 -8.86 -16.63 -13.36
N LEU A 164 -8.54 -15.53 -14.06
CA LEU A 164 -7.30 -14.78 -13.84
C LEU A 164 -7.20 -14.16 -12.44
N LEU A 165 -8.32 -14.03 -11.73
CA LEU A 165 -8.42 -13.46 -10.39
C LEU A 165 -8.95 -14.47 -9.36
N ALA A 166 -8.88 -15.78 -9.65
CA ALA A 166 -9.56 -16.81 -8.87
C ALA A 166 -9.07 -16.96 -7.42
N ASN A 167 -7.82 -16.57 -7.12
CA ASN A 167 -7.29 -16.53 -5.75
C ASN A 167 -7.92 -15.41 -4.89
N ILE A 168 -8.61 -14.44 -5.50
CA ILE A 168 -9.30 -13.38 -4.78
C ILE A 168 -10.75 -13.82 -4.55
N ALA A 169 -11.17 -13.83 -3.29
CA ALA A 169 -12.56 -14.15 -2.93
C ALA A 169 -13.53 -13.19 -3.66
N HIS A 170 -14.59 -13.75 -4.23
CA HIS A 170 -15.56 -12.99 -5.01
C HIS A 170 -16.95 -13.63 -4.94
N SER A 171 -17.94 -12.86 -5.38
CA SER A 171 -19.31 -13.32 -5.57
C SER A 171 -19.73 -13.04 -7.01
N ALA A 172 -20.47 -13.98 -7.59
CA ALA A 172 -21.04 -13.83 -8.92
C ALA A 172 -22.57 -13.80 -8.82
N HIS A 173 -23.22 -12.96 -9.63
CA HIS A 173 -24.67 -12.93 -9.76
C HIS A 173 -25.09 -12.66 -11.19
N GLU A 174 -26.25 -13.19 -11.57
CA GLU A 174 -26.88 -12.98 -12.86
C GLU A 174 -28.17 -12.19 -12.68
N ASN A 175 -28.40 -11.18 -13.52
CA ASN A 175 -29.64 -10.41 -13.49
C ASN A 175 -30.73 -11.05 -14.38
N ALA A 176 -31.95 -10.51 -14.33
CA ALA A 176 -33.08 -11.02 -15.12
C ALA A 176 -32.89 -10.98 -16.65
N LYS A 177 -31.88 -10.24 -17.16
CA LYS A 177 -31.53 -10.18 -18.59
C LYS A 177 -30.39 -11.15 -18.95
N GLY A 178 -29.97 -11.99 -18.01
CA GLY A 178 -28.84 -12.91 -18.17
C GLY A 178 -27.46 -12.24 -18.13
N ALA A 179 -27.38 -10.93 -17.83
CA ALA A 179 -26.08 -10.29 -17.64
C ALA A 179 -25.49 -10.73 -16.30
N ARG A 180 -24.21 -11.13 -16.34
CA ARG A 180 -23.48 -11.63 -15.20
C ARG A 180 -22.54 -10.56 -14.66
N PHE A 181 -22.36 -10.55 -13.36
CA PHE A 181 -21.52 -9.61 -12.64
C PHE A 181 -20.70 -10.36 -11.61
N VAL A 182 -19.45 -9.96 -11.45
CA VAL A 182 -18.53 -10.47 -10.45
C VAL A 182 -18.06 -9.32 -9.57
N ASP A 183 -18.20 -9.50 -8.27
CA ASP A 183 -17.84 -8.57 -7.22
C ASP A 183 -16.75 -9.20 -6.35
N PHE A 184 -15.53 -8.67 -6.42
CA PHE A 184 -14.41 -9.12 -5.61
C PHE A 184 -14.48 -8.55 -4.19
N THR A 185 -13.90 -9.25 -3.22
CA THR A 185 -13.74 -8.69 -1.86
C THR A 185 -12.92 -7.40 -1.92
N PRO A 186 -13.19 -6.41 -1.05
CA PRO A 186 -12.42 -5.17 -1.02
C PRO A 186 -10.92 -5.41 -0.87
N LEU A 187 -10.13 -4.76 -1.72
CA LEU A 187 -8.67 -4.85 -1.75
C LEU A 187 -8.05 -3.48 -1.38
N PRO A 188 -7.20 -3.39 -0.35
CA PRO A 188 -6.53 -2.15 0.04
C PRO A 188 -5.60 -1.61 -1.05
N GLU A 189 -4.92 -2.48 -1.81
CA GLU A 189 -3.99 -2.12 -2.88
C GLU A 189 -4.65 -1.38 -4.06
N LEU A 190 -5.98 -1.40 -4.16
CA LEU A 190 -6.74 -0.69 -5.19
C LEU A 190 -7.21 0.71 -4.74
N ALA A 191 -6.94 1.13 -3.51
CA ALA A 191 -7.43 2.38 -2.95
C ALA A 191 -6.90 3.63 -3.66
N GLU A 192 -5.58 3.71 -3.86
CA GLU A 192 -4.98 4.83 -4.59
C GLU A 192 -5.38 4.84 -6.07
N LEU A 193 -5.47 3.66 -6.69
CA LEU A 193 -5.94 3.52 -8.07
C LEU A 193 -7.37 4.05 -8.23
N GLN A 194 -8.27 3.72 -7.29
CA GLN A 194 -9.64 4.22 -7.30
C GLN A 194 -9.69 5.75 -7.18
N ARG A 195 -8.91 6.33 -6.27
CA ARG A 195 -8.86 7.80 -6.12
C ARG A 195 -8.35 8.48 -7.38
N ALA A 196 -7.30 7.94 -7.98
CA ALA A 196 -6.71 8.48 -9.20
C ALA A 196 -7.67 8.38 -10.41
N VAL A 197 -8.32 7.22 -10.58
CA VAL A 197 -9.20 6.96 -11.73
C VAL A 197 -10.52 7.71 -11.64
N TYR A 198 -11.08 7.91 -10.46
CA TYR A 198 -12.37 8.60 -10.27
C TYR A 198 -12.20 10.05 -9.82
N LEU A 199 -11.07 10.67 -10.17
CA LEU A 199 -10.82 12.09 -9.93
C LEU A 199 -11.72 12.95 -10.83
N GLY A 200 -12.65 13.69 -10.22
CA GLY A 200 -13.44 14.72 -10.91
C GLY A 200 -14.90 14.38 -11.12
N ASP A 201 -15.38 14.53 -12.35
CA ASP A 201 -16.80 14.65 -12.73
C ASP A 201 -17.56 13.31 -12.87
N GLY A 202 -16.97 12.21 -12.41
CA GLY A 202 -17.54 10.87 -12.53
C GLY A 202 -17.13 10.12 -13.80
N LYS A 203 -16.37 10.74 -14.72
CA LYS A 203 -15.67 10.02 -15.79
C LYS A 203 -14.31 9.49 -15.33
N LYS A 204 -13.83 8.43 -15.99
CA LYS A 204 -12.54 7.83 -15.69
C LYS A 204 -11.40 8.75 -16.14
N PHE A 205 -10.54 9.10 -15.21
CA PHE A 205 -9.31 9.85 -15.42
C PHE A 205 -8.12 8.89 -15.51
N LEU A 206 -7.49 8.83 -16.69
CA LEU A 206 -6.26 8.07 -16.92
C LEU A 206 -5.07 9.02 -16.95
N SER A 207 -4.21 8.95 -15.92
CA SER A 207 -2.96 9.72 -15.86
C SER A 207 -1.92 9.19 -16.86
N GLU A 208 -0.83 9.94 -17.08
CA GLU A 208 0.29 9.40 -17.87
C GLU A 208 0.92 8.17 -17.22
N GLU A 209 1.05 8.16 -15.89
CA GLU A 209 1.57 7.00 -15.15
C GLU A 209 0.69 5.77 -15.34
N TYR A 210 -0.64 5.95 -15.31
CA TYR A 210 -1.58 4.87 -15.61
C TYR A 210 -1.31 4.27 -16.99
N LEU A 211 -1.17 5.13 -18.02
CA LEU A 211 -0.94 4.68 -19.40
C LEU A 211 0.44 4.03 -19.58
N LYS A 212 1.48 4.57 -18.93
CA LYS A 212 2.84 4.01 -18.95
C LYS A 212 2.91 2.64 -18.26
N ALA A 213 2.05 2.38 -17.26
CA ALA A 213 1.97 1.10 -16.58
C ALA A 213 1.27 -0.01 -17.39
N LEU A 214 0.63 0.32 -18.52
CA LEU A 214 -0.12 -0.66 -19.30
C LEU A 214 0.80 -1.63 -20.03
N THR A 215 0.55 -2.92 -19.81
CA THR A 215 1.13 -4.01 -20.59
C THR A 215 0.23 -4.38 -21.76
N PRO A 216 0.75 -5.16 -22.75
CA PRO A 216 -0.08 -5.74 -23.81
C PRO A 216 -1.31 -6.51 -23.30
N LEU A 217 -1.23 -7.15 -22.12
CA LEU A 217 -2.38 -7.82 -21.49
C LEU A 217 -3.49 -6.82 -21.13
N ALA A 218 -3.15 -5.69 -20.51
CA ALA A 218 -4.13 -4.67 -20.16
C ALA A 218 -4.79 -4.07 -21.42
N LEU A 219 -3.99 -3.83 -22.47
CA LEU A 219 -4.50 -3.35 -23.77
C LEU A 219 -5.43 -4.38 -24.43
N ALA A 220 -5.10 -5.67 -24.36
CA ALA A 220 -5.94 -6.74 -24.87
C ALA A 220 -7.28 -6.81 -24.13
N ILE A 221 -7.27 -6.71 -22.80
CA ILE A 221 -8.49 -6.70 -21.99
C ILE A 221 -9.35 -5.48 -22.31
N TRP A 222 -8.76 -4.29 -22.40
CA TRP A 222 -9.48 -3.09 -22.80
C TRP A 222 -10.12 -3.25 -24.19
N TYR A 223 -9.38 -3.81 -25.15
CA TYR A 223 -9.90 -4.10 -26.49
C TYR A 223 -11.02 -5.15 -26.50
N MET A 224 -10.92 -6.17 -25.65
CA MET A 224 -11.97 -7.17 -25.49
C MET A 224 -13.23 -6.61 -24.83
N ASP A 225 -13.11 -5.67 -23.89
CA ASP A 225 -14.25 -5.00 -23.29
C ASP A 225 -14.94 -4.06 -24.31
N ASP A 226 -14.25 -3.04 -24.82
CA ASP A 226 -14.88 -1.93 -25.55
C ASP A 226 -14.60 -1.89 -27.07
N GLY A 227 -13.72 -2.76 -27.55
CA GLY A 227 -13.30 -2.76 -28.95
C GLY A 227 -14.30 -3.41 -29.90
N GLY A 228 -14.64 -2.70 -30.98
CA GLY A 228 -15.32 -3.24 -32.15
C GLY A 228 -14.33 -3.47 -33.29
N PHE A 229 -14.50 -4.56 -34.04
CA PHE A 229 -13.71 -4.85 -35.23
C PHE A 229 -14.62 -5.13 -36.42
N THR A 230 -14.49 -4.33 -37.47
CA THR A 230 -15.22 -4.54 -38.72
C THR A 230 -14.26 -5.04 -39.80
N VAL A 231 -14.45 -6.29 -40.24
CA VAL A 231 -13.72 -6.86 -41.38
C VAL A 231 -14.22 -6.21 -42.68
N ARG A 232 -13.31 -5.58 -43.45
CA ARG A 232 -13.61 -4.95 -44.73
C ARG A 232 -13.38 -5.86 -45.93
N SER A 233 -12.44 -6.79 -45.82
CA SER A 233 -12.16 -7.78 -46.87
C SER A 233 -11.67 -9.07 -46.25
N LYS A 234 -12.21 -10.23 -46.68
CA LYS A 234 -11.75 -11.56 -46.24
C LYS A 234 -10.41 -12.00 -46.86
N GLY A 235 -9.80 -11.17 -47.70
CA GLY A 235 -8.53 -11.47 -48.35
C GLY A 235 -8.63 -12.32 -49.61
N LEU A 236 -9.76 -12.25 -50.31
CA LEU A 236 -9.99 -12.91 -51.60
C LEU A 236 -9.17 -12.30 -52.76
N GLN A 237 -8.63 -11.09 -52.59
CA GLN A 237 -7.75 -10.43 -53.54
C GLN A 237 -6.34 -10.40 -52.98
N GLN A 238 -5.32 -10.58 -53.82
CA GLN A 238 -3.90 -10.55 -53.44
C GLN A 238 -3.54 -9.30 -52.61
N ARG A 239 -4.06 -8.12 -52.98
CA ARG A 239 -3.88 -6.86 -52.22
C ARG A 239 -4.51 -6.83 -50.82
N THR A 240 -5.34 -7.81 -50.49
CA THR A 240 -6.04 -7.94 -49.20
C THR A 240 -5.73 -9.26 -48.50
N GLU A 241 -4.75 -10.01 -49.01
CA GLU A 241 -4.37 -11.33 -48.50
C GLU A 241 -4.18 -11.31 -46.98
N GLY A 242 -4.76 -12.30 -46.30
CA GLY A 242 -4.84 -12.36 -44.83
C GLY A 242 -5.91 -11.46 -44.19
N GLY A 243 -6.70 -10.75 -44.98
CA GLY A 243 -7.84 -9.93 -44.55
C GLY A 243 -7.46 -8.49 -44.16
N SER A 244 -8.46 -7.61 -44.19
CA SER A 244 -8.34 -6.23 -43.70
C SER A 244 -9.56 -5.84 -42.88
N GLY A 245 -9.38 -4.95 -41.91
CA GLY A 245 -10.46 -4.44 -41.09
C GLY A 245 -10.02 -3.22 -40.29
N ARG A 246 -10.97 -2.67 -39.54
CA ARG A 246 -10.75 -1.46 -38.75
C ARG A 246 -11.22 -1.66 -37.32
N ILE A 247 -10.39 -1.24 -36.37
CA ILE A 247 -10.73 -1.17 -34.95
C ILE A 247 -11.37 0.19 -34.65
N GLU A 248 -12.47 0.14 -33.90
CA GLU A 248 -13.09 1.29 -33.24
C GLU A 248 -13.31 0.93 -31.77
N ILE A 249 -12.82 1.76 -30.83
CA ILE A 249 -12.97 1.51 -29.39
C ILE A 249 -13.75 2.67 -28.76
N CYS A 250 -14.81 2.37 -28.03
CA CYS A 250 -15.58 3.37 -27.30
C CYS A 250 -14.76 3.92 -26.12
N VAL A 251 -14.65 5.23 -26.00
CA VAL A 251 -13.91 5.91 -24.91
C VAL A 251 -14.78 6.95 -24.19
N GLU A 252 -16.11 6.82 -24.33
CA GLU A 252 -17.06 7.78 -23.76
C GLU A 252 -16.99 7.85 -22.22
N ALA A 253 -16.69 6.73 -21.57
CA ALA A 253 -16.54 6.64 -20.11
C ALA A 253 -15.33 7.41 -19.56
N MET A 254 -14.39 7.83 -20.42
CA MET A 254 -13.17 8.55 -20.04
C MET A 254 -13.35 10.06 -20.17
N SER A 255 -12.66 10.83 -19.33
CA SER A 255 -12.61 12.30 -19.42
C SER A 255 -11.99 12.75 -20.75
N VAL A 256 -12.29 13.97 -21.22
CA VAL A 256 -11.75 14.50 -22.48
C VAL A 256 -10.22 14.47 -22.49
N GLY A 257 -9.58 14.98 -21.44
CA GLY A 257 -8.12 14.96 -21.33
C GLY A 257 -7.52 13.55 -21.30
N SER A 258 -8.25 12.56 -20.77
CA SER A 258 -7.81 11.16 -20.82
C SER A 258 -7.93 10.55 -22.22
N ARG A 259 -8.94 10.94 -23.00
CA ARG A 259 -9.07 10.52 -24.41
C ARG A 259 -7.90 11.03 -25.25
N ASP A 260 -7.51 12.28 -25.06
CA ASP A 260 -6.36 12.87 -25.75
C ASP A 260 -5.05 12.17 -25.34
N ARG A 261 -4.79 12.02 -24.04
CA ARG A 261 -3.60 11.27 -23.57
C ARG A 261 -3.55 9.84 -24.08
N LEU A 262 -4.70 9.14 -24.12
CA LEU A 262 -4.77 7.77 -24.61
C LEU A 262 -4.49 7.71 -26.12
N ARG A 263 -5.04 8.63 -26.92
CA ARG A 263 -4.69 8.75 -28.34
C ARG A 263 -3.19 8.94 -28.52
N ASP A 264 -2.60 9.88 -27.78
CA ASP A 264 -1.19 10.25 -27.94
C ASP A 264 -0.27 9.13 -27.45
N TYR A 265 -0.60 8.48 -26.32
CA TYR A 265 0.08 7.27 -25.85
C TYR A 265 0.12 6.16 -26.92
N LEU A 266 -1.01 5.86 -27.58
CA LEU A 266 -1.06 4.84 -28.63
C LEU A 266 -0.24 5.23 -29.86
N ARG A 267 -0.20 6.52 -30.20
CA ARG A 267 0.60 7.04 -31.32
C ARG A 267 2.10 7.00 -31.00
N ASP A 268 2.48 7.51 -29.84
CA ASP A 268 3.87 7.78 -29.52
C ASP A 268 4.58 6.54 -28.97
N THR A 269 3.91 5.76 -28.11
CA THR A 269 4.49 4.55 -27.49
C THR A 269 4.39 3.35 -28.41
N HIS A 270 3.26 3.19 -29.11
CA HIS A 270 3.00 2.00 -29.93
C HIS A 270 3.10 2.25 -31.44
N GLY A 271 3.30 3.51 -31.87
CA GLY A 271 3.38 3.85 -33.29
C GLY A 271 2.10 3.49 -34.04
N LEU A 272 0.94 3.74 -33.43
CA LEU A 272 -0.38 3.41 -33.98
C LEU A 272 -1.07 4.68 -34.48
N ASP A 273 -1.39 4.74 -35.77
CA ASP A 273 -2.18 5.84 -36.33
C ASP A 273 -3.65 5.72 -35.90
N VAL A 274 -3.99 6.46 -34.86
CA VAL A 274 -5.31 6.49 -34.21
C VAL A 274 -5.79 7.93 -34.08
N ARG A 275 -7.09 8.14 -34.32
CA ARG A 275 -7.74 9.44 -34.13
C ARG A 275 -9.01 9.34 -33.31
N LEU A 276 -9.36 10.43 -32.63
CA LEU A 276 -10.66 10.58 -31.98
C LEU A 276 -11.72 10.96 -33.02
N ARG A 277 -12.93 10.42 -32.85
CA ARG A 277 -14.10 10.73 -33.65
C ARG A 277 -15.35 10.61 -32.77
N HIS A 278 -16.31 11.50 -32.98
CA HIS A 278 -17.66 11.32 -32.43
C HIS A 278 -18.51 10.52 -33.43
N ALA A 279 -19.14 9.44 -32.98
CA ALA A 279 -19.87 8.51 -33.84
C ALA A 279 -21.24 8.13 -33.26
N GLY A 280 -22.17 7.79 -34.17
CA GLY A 280 -23.54 7.42 -33.85
C GLY A 280 -24.44 8.61 -33.49
N ALA A 281 -25.74 8.35 -33.32
CA ALA A 281 -26.74 9.39 -33.00
C ALA A 281 -26.49 10.07 -31.65
N ALA A 282 -25.95 9.33 -30.68
CA ALA A 282 -25.57 9.86 -29.38
C ALA A 282 -24.22 10.61 -29.39
N GLY A 283 -23.51 10.65 -30.53
CA GLY A 283 -22.23 11.34 -30.66
C GLY A 283 -21.15 10.82 -29.71
N LYS A 284 -21.11 9.50 -29.44
CA LYS A 284 -20.15 8.91 -28.50
C LYS A 284 -18.71 9.09 -29.00
N ALA A 285 -17.79 9.38 -28.09
CA ALA A 285 -16.37 9.44 -28.41
C ALA A 285 -15.79 8.05 -28.68
N MET A 286 -15.16 7.90 -29.85
CA MET A 286 -14.52 6.68 -30.33
C MET A 286 -13.05 6.95 -30.67
N LEU A 287 -12.17 6.02 -30.32
CA LEU A 287 -10.85 5.90 -30.93
C LEU A 287 -10.96 5.04 -32.18
N VAL A 288 -10.41 5.56 -33.28
CA VAL A 288 -10.55 4.95 -34.59
C VAL A 288 -9.18 4.75 -35.21
N PHE A 289 -8.81 3.49 -35.42
CA PHE A 289 -7.51 3.08 -35.94
C PHE A 289 -7.52 3.08 -37.46
N THR A 290 -6.40 3.32 -38.12
CA THR A 290 -6.27 2.97 -39.56
C THR A 290 -6.23 1.46 -39.74
N THR A 291 -6.36 0.97 -40.98
CA THR A 291 -6.22 -0.47 -41.28
C THR A 291 -4.85 -1.00 -40.86
N ALA A 292 -3.78 -0.25 -41.14
CA ALA A 292 -2.41 -0.62 -40.76
C ALA A 292 -2.24 -0.62 -39.24
N ALA A 293 -2.71 0.43 -38.55
CA ALA A 293 -2.67 0.50 -37.09
C ALA A 293 -3.53 -0.60 -36.44
N SER A 294 -4.65 -0.98 -37.05
CA SER A 294 -5.50 -2.08 -36.55
C SER A 294 -4.76 -3.41 -36.60
N ALA A 295 -4.06 -3.72 -37.70
CA ALA A 295 -3.27 -4.95 -37.81
C ALA A 295 -2.11 -4.97 -36.80
N LYS A 296 -1.37 -3.86 -36.69
CA LYS A 296 -0.26 -3.71 -35.73
C LYS A 296 -0.72 -3.82 -34.28
N PHE A 297 -1.86 -3.21 -33.93
CA PHE A 297 -2.42 -3.34 -32.60
C PHE A 297 -2.86 -4.79 -32.32
N GLN A 298 -3.50 -5.47 -33.27
CA GLN A 298 -3.90 -6.87 -33.12
C GLN A 298 -2.71 -7.80 -32.93
N GLU A 299 -1.58 -7.55 -33.60
CA GLU A 299 -0.34 -8.30 -33.39
C GLU A 299 0.16 -8.17 -31.94
N ILE A 300 0.06 -6.98 -31.33
CA ILE A 300 0.43 -6.74 -29.93
C ILE A 300 -0.48 -7.52 -28.97
N VAL A 301 -1.80 -7.48 -29.21
CA VAL A 301 -2.77 -8.02 -28.23
C VAL A 301 -3.13 -9.49 -28.45
N ALA A 302 -2.91 -10.05 -29.64
CA ALA A 302 -3.32 -11.42 -29.99
C ALA A 302 -2.84 -12.50 -29.01
N PRO A 303 -1.58 -12.46 -28.51
CA PRO A 303 -1.13 -13.43 -27.51
C PRO A 303 -1.88 -13.38 -26.17
N TYR A 304 -2.61 -12.29 -25.92
CA TYR A 304 -3.27 -11.98 -24.65
C TYR A 304 -4.80 -12.04 -24.71
N MET A 305 -5.36 -12.49 -25.83
CA MET A 305 -6.80 -12.55 -26.06
C MET A 305 -7.43 -13.79 -25.41
N ALA A 306 -8.63 -13.62 -24.87
CA ALA A 306 -9.46 -14.72 -24.42
C ALA A 306 -9.95 -15.54 -25.62
N PRO A 307 -10.01 -16.89 -25.53
CA PRO A 307 -10.46 -17.74 -26.64
C PRO A 307 -11.83 -17.36 -27.19
N SER A 308 -12.78 -17.00 -26.31
CA SER A 308 -14.14 -16.60 -26.69
C SER A 308 -14.22 -15.25 -27.42
N MET A 309 -13.13 -14.48 -27.45
CA MET A 309 -13.08 -13.12 -28.01
C MET A 309 -12.18 -13.01 -29.26
N GLU A 310 -11.57 -14.10 -29.71
CA GLU A 310 -10.69 -14.12 -30.89
C GLU A 310 -11.39 -13.73 -32.20
N TYR A 311 -12.73 -13.77 -32.24
CA TYR A 311 -13.49 -13.27 -33.39
C TYR A 311 -13.23 -11.78 -33.67
N LYS A 312 -12.77 -11.01 -32.66
CA LYS A 312 -12.33 -9.62 -32.80
C LYS A 312 -10.97 -9.47 -33.49
N LEU A 313 -10.25 -10.55 -33.73
CA LEU A 313 -8.98 -10.53 -34.46
C LEU A 313 -9.19 -10.85 -35.94
N LEU A 314 -8.26 -10.36 -36.77
CA LEU A 314 -8.02 -10.90 -38.10
C LEU A 314 -7.73 -12.41 -38.01
N PRO A 315 -8.21 -13.22 -38.96
CA PRO A 315 -8.05 -14.67 -38.91
C PRO A 315 -6.62 -15.16 -38.65
N ARG A 316 -5.61 -14.48 -39.23
CA ARG A 316 -4.18 -14.83 -39.08
C ARG A 316 -3.60 -14.65 -37.68
N PHE A 317 -4.29 -13.92 -36.79
CA PHE A 317 -3.84 -13.67 -35.42
C PHE A 317 -4.57 -14.54 -34.38
N ARG A 318 -5.52 -15.38 -34.81
CA ARG A 318 -6.30 -16.25 -33.91
C ARG A 318 -5.47 -17.47 -33.48
N GLY A 319 -5.80 -18.05 -32.34
CA GLY A 319 -5.12 -19.22 -31.77
C GLY A 319 -3.75 -18.92 -31.14
N GLN A 320 -3.44 -17.65 -30.87
CA GLN A 320 -2.16 -17.23 -30.26
C GLN A 320 -2.24 -17.04 -28.74
N GLY A 321 -3.44 -17.15 -28.14
CA GLY A 321 -3.64 -16.88 -26.71
C GLY A 321 -2.80 -17.80 -25.80
N THR A 322 -1.99 -17.20 -24.94
CA THR A 322 -1.07 -17.92 -24.01
C THR A 322 -1.27 -17.54 -22.55
N VAL A 323 -2.29 -16.73 -22.23
CA VAL A 323 -2.51 -16.21 -20.87
C VAL A 323 -2.96 -17.32 -19.93
N ALA A 324 -2.12 -17.62 -18.95
CA ALA A 324 -2.46 -18.44 -17.79
C ALA A 324 -2.43 -17.57 -16.52
N PRO A 325 -3.27 -17.86 -15.51
CA PRO A 325 -3.26 -17.13 -14.23
C PRO A 325 -1.91 -17.23 -13.52
N GLN A 326 -1.40 -16.10 -13.04
CA GLN A 326 -0.18 -16.00 -12.24
C GLN A 326 -0.54 -15.49 -10.84
N PHE A 327 -0.76 -16.41 -9.91
CA PHE A 327 -1.07 -16.07 -8.52
C PHE A 327 0.22 -15.88 -7.71
N VAL A 328 0.16 -15.01 -6.71
CA VAL A 328 1.22 -14.79 -5.73
C VAL A 328 0.65 -14.97 -4.32
N GLU A 329 1.50 -15.36 -3.38
CA GLU A 329 1.13 -15.36 -1.98
C GLU A 329 0.94 -13.92 -1.49
N PRO A 330 -0.07 -13.66 -0.64
CA PRO A 330 -0.27 -12.33 -0.07
C PRO A 330 0.98 -11.84 0.64
N THR A 331 1.38 -10.60 0.35
CA THR A 331 2.54 -9.97 0.99
C THR A 331 2.08 -8.75 1.76
N GLU A 332 2.54 -8.61 3.00
CA GLU A 332 2.29 -7.43 3.82
C GLU A 332 3.01 -6.21 3.24
N ARG A 333 2.26 -5.14 2.98
CA ARG A 333 2.78 -3.88 2.44
C ARG A 333 2.31 -2.71 3.29
N LEU A 334 3.14 -1.67 3.35
CA LEU A 334 2.75 -0.42 3.98
C LEU A 334 1.79 0.36 3.06
N VAL A 335 0.62 0.69 3.59
CA VAL A 335 -0.37 1.53 2.92
C VAL A 335 -0.81 2.69 3.82
N PRO A 336 -1.11 3.87 3.26
CA PRO A 336 -1.74 4.94 4.01
C PRO A 336 -3.15 4.54 4.46
N ALA A 337 -3.44 4.70 5.75
CA ALA A 337 -4.74 4.49 6.36
C ALA A 337 -5.18 5.75 7.13
N ARG A 338 -6.42 6.18 6.92
CA ARG A 338 -7.02 7.35 7.57
C ARG A 338 -7.31 7.10 9.05
N ILE A 339 -6.99 8.08 9.87
CA ILE A 339 -7.43 8.14 11.26
C ILE A 339 -8.89 8.56 11.29
N LEU A 340 -9.74 7.72 11.86
CA LEU A 340 -11.19 7.94 11.96
C LEU A 340 -11.56 8.74 13.21
N ASP A 341 -10.85 8.52 14.31
CA ASP A 341 -11.13 9.15 15.60
C ASP A 341 -9.88 9.16 16.49
N ILE A 342 -9.73 10.25 17.25
CA ILE A 342 -8.74 10.40 18.33
C ILE A 342 -9.43 11.09 19.51
N HIS A 343 -9.32 10.50 20.70
CA HIS A 343 -9.79 11.12 21.93
C HIS A 343 -8.91 10.72 23.12
N VAL A 344 -8.99 11.47 24.22
CA VAL A 344 -8.33 11.10 25.47
C VAL A 344 -8.99 9.83 26.01
N LYS A 345 -8.21 8.76 26.16
CA LYS A 345 -8.69 7.48 26.66
C LYS A 345 -9.14 7.63 28.12
N PRO A 346 -10.33 7.13 28.49
CA PRO A 346 -10.76 7.07 29.88
C PRO A 346 -9.77 6.30 30.75
N HIS A 347 -9.65 6.72 32.01
CA HIS A 347 -8.74 6.10 32.96
C HIS A 347 -9.02 4.60 33.13
N THR A 348 -8.00 3.76 32.94
CA THR A 348 -8.09 2.30 33.09
C THR A 348 -7.38 1.80 34.36
N ARG A 349 -7.60 0.55 34.76
CA ARG A 349 -6.94 -0.06 35.95
C ARG A 349 -5.41 0.05 35.91
N SER A 350 -4.82 -0.11 34.74
CA SER A 350 -3.39 0.14 34.51
C SER A 350 -3.25 1.38 33.64
N MET A 351 -2.58 2.39 34.18
CA MET A 351 -2.13 3.57 33.43
C MET A 351 -0.64 3.50 33.12
N ASN A 352 0.00 2.34 33.34
CA ASN A 352 1.42 2.19 33.06
C ASN A 352 1.71 2.26 31.56
N ARG A 353 2.86 2.83 31.26
CA ARG A 353 3.42 3.04 29.93
C ARG A 353 4.27 1.85 29.54
N PHE A 354 3.85 1.13 28.51
CA PHE A 354 4.54 -0.06 28.01
C PHE A 354 5.17 0.22 26.66
N ASP A 355 6.39 -0.26 26.46
CA ASP A 355 7.01 -0.29 25.14
C ASP A 355 8.02 -1.45 25.02
N ILE A 356 8.46 -1.72 23.81
CA ILE A 356 9.43 -2.76 23.47
C ILE A 356 10.53 -2.18 22.57
N GLU A 357 11.71 -2.79 22.61
CA GLU A 357 12.76 -2.59 21.61
C GLU A 357 12.83 -3.80 20.69
N VAL A 358 12.99 -3.57 19.39
CA VAL A 358 13.06 -4.63 18.38
C VAL A 358 14.42 -4.58 17.70
N GLU A 359 14.95 -5.75 17.36
CA GLU A 359 16.29 -5.89 16.80
C GLU A 359 16.40 -5.26 15.40
N GLY A 360 17.48 -4.51 15.15
CA GLY A 360 17.89 -4.03 13.83
C GLY A 360 17.04 -2.90 13.25
N ASN A 361 15.74 -2.89 13.53
CA ASN A 361 14.79 -1.92 13.04
C ASN A 361 14.24 -1.10 14.23
N HIS A 362 14.03 0.20 14.08
CA HIS A 362 13.49 1.05 15.16
C HIS A 362 11.97 1.22 15.08
N ASN A 363 11.25 0.19 14.64
CA ASN A 363 9.82 0.26 14.41
C ASN A 363 9.15 -1.11 14.51
N TYR A 364 7.86 -1.11 14.85
CA TYR A 364 7.00 -2.29 14.85
C TYR A 364 5.55 -1.89 14.58
N PHE A 365 4.63 -2.86 14.57
CA PHE A 365 3.22 -2.59 14.32
C PHE A 365 2.35 -2.80 15.56
N VAL A 366 1.43 -1.85 15.80
CA VAL A 366 0.35 -1.95 16.79
C VAL A 366 -1.01 -1.90 16.11
N ASP A 367 -1.76 -2.98 16.28
CA ASP A 367 -3.00 -3.25 15.55
C ASP A 367 -2.91 -3.02 14.01
N GLY A 368 -1.71 -3.12 13.44
CA GLY A 368 -1.39 -2.92 12.03
C GLY A 368 -0.81 -1.56 11.71
N VAL A 369 -0.80 -0.59 12.64
CA VAL A 369 -0.22 0.74 12.43
C VAL A 369 1.25 0.75 12.79
N MET A 370 2.10 1.28 11.92
CA MET A 370 3.54 1.36 12.12
C MET A 370 3.88 2.45 13.13
N VAL A 371 4.62 2.05 14.16
CA VAL A 371 5.01 2.90 15.28
C VAL A 371 6.48 2.75 15.57
N HIS A 372 7.05 3.78 16.19
CA HIS A 372 8.46 3.77 16.56
C HIS A 372 8.65 2.95 17.85
N ASN A 373 9.80 2.30 18.03
CA ASN A 373 10.13 1.71 19.33
C ASN A 373 10.57 2.78 20.34
N SER A 374 10.72 2.46 21.61
CA SER A 374 11.44 3.36 22.53
C SER A 374 12.93 3.18 22.30
N PRO A 375 13.66 4.11 21.65
CA PRO A 375 15.10 4.06 21.76
C PRO A 375 15.43 4.44 23.19
N GLU A 376 16.08 3.55 23.94
CA GLU A 376 16.98 4.01 24.98
C GLU A 376 18.19 4.65 24.27
N THR A 377 17.96 5.75 23.53
CA THR A 377 19.00 6.77 23.39
C THR A 377 19.23 7.24 24.81
N THR A 378 20.17 6.57 25.44
CA THR A 378 20.99 7.14 26.47
C THR A 378 21.42 8.49 25.91
N THR A 379 20.71 9.55 26.30
CA THR A 379 21.07 10.92 25.95
C THR A 379 22.57 11.04 26.14
N GLY A 380 23.27 11.68 25.20
CA GLY A 380 24.74 11.67 25.10
C GLY A 380 25.48 11.86 26.44
N GLY A 381 24.82 12.43 27.45
CA GLY A 381 25.20 12.40 28.86
C GLY A 381 25.60 11.02 29.45
N LYS A 382 25.02 9.87 29.08
CA LYS A 382 25.59 8.54 29.44
C LYS A 382 26.21 7.75 28.28
N ALA A 383 26.01 8.19 27.03
CA ALA A 383 26.90 7.80 25.92
C ALA A 383 28.24 8.56 25.96
N LEU A 384 28.51 9.29 27.05
CA LEU A 384 29.76 10.01 27.31
C LEU A 384 30.99 9.10 27.15
N LYS A 385 30.82 7.79 27.35
CA LYS A 385 31.86 6.79 27.06
C LYS A 385 32.36 6.84 25.62
N PHE A 386 31.52 7.18 24.64
CA PHE A 386 31.88 7.20 23.22
C PHE A 386 32.32 8.58 22.73
N TYR A 387 31.57 9.64 23.02
CA TYR A 387 31.83 10.99 22.48
C TYR A 387 32.90 11.79 23.20
N ALA A 388 33.12 11.61 24.51
CA ALA A 388 34.10 12.44 25.23
C ALA A 388 35.53 12.19 24.74
N SER A 389 36.25 13.26 24.35
CA SER A 389 37.66 13.18 23.98
C SER A 389 38.51 12.73 25.17
N VAL A 390 38.23 13.28 26.37
CA VAL A 390 38.90 12.91 27.61
C VAL A 390 37.87 12.62 28.69
N ARG A 391 38.10 11.61 29.54
CA ARG A 391 37.28 11.35 30.74
C ARG A 391 38.17 11.23 31.95
N ILE A 392 37.72 11.85 33.05
CA ILE A 392 38.42 11.86 34.33
C ILE A 392 37.50 11.21 35.38
N ASP A 393 37.97 10.14 36.01
CA ASP A 393 37.37 9.59 37.23
C ASP A 393 37.90 10.39 38.43
N VAL A 394 37.01 11.06 39.17
CA VAL A 394 37.37 11.87 40.33
C VAL A 394 36.81 11.21 41.58
N ARG A 395 37.70 10.77 42.48
CA ARG A 395 37.33 10.11 43.74
C ARG A 395 37.91 10.84 44.93
N ARG A 396 37.09 11.07 45.96
CA ARG A 396 37.53 11.63 47.24
C ARG A 396 38.43 10.63 47.96
N ILE A 397 39.57 11.09 48.46
CA ILE A 397 40.52 10.29 49.25
C ILE A 397 40.30 10.59 50.74
N GLU A 398 40.38 11.86 51.11
CA GLU A 398 40.32 12.31 52.50
C GLU A 398 39.67 13.69 52.60
N THR A 399 39.12 14.00 53.78
CA THR A 399 38.62 15.32 54.15
C THR A 399 39.77 16.11 54.78
N LEU A 400 40.08 17.26 54.22
CA LEU A 400 41.03 18.21 54.80
C LEU A 400 40.32 18.95 55.93
N LYS A 401 40.94 18.95 57.11
CA LYS A 401 40.44 19.63 58.31
C LYS A 401 41.47 20.61 58.82
N ASP A 402 40.97 21.74 59.31
CA ASP A 402 41.74 22.68 60.12
C ASP A 402 41.14 22.68 61.53
N GLY A 403 41.85 22.09 62.47
CA GLY A 403 41.31 21.74 63.78
C GLY A 403 40.10 20.80 63.68
N THR A 404 38.94 21.25 64.16
CA THR A 404 37.68 20.52 64.11
C THR A 404 36.90 20.73 62.81
N ASP A 405 37.24 21.76 62.05
CA ASP A 405 36.42 22.25 60.94
C ASP A 405 36.89 21.63 59.62
N ALA A 406 35.93 21.11 58.83
CA ALA A 406 36.22 20.55 57.52
C ALA A 406 36.41 21.68 56.50
N VAL A 407 37.67 21.95 56.12
CA VAL A 407 38.02 23.03 55.18
C VAL A 407 38.04 22.58 53.72
N GLY A 408 38.15 21.28 53.44
CA GLY A 408 38.20 20.81 52.05
C GLY A 408 38.28 19.31 51.85
N ASN A 409 38.57 18.90 50.61
CA ASN A 409 38.70 17.50 50.21
C ASN A 409 39.94 17.29 49.35
N ARG A 410 40.75 16.29 49.70
CA ARG A 410 41.77 15.78 48.78
C ARG A 410 41.12 14.76 47.86
N THR A 411 41.19 15.00 46.56
CA THR A 411 40.58 14.15 45.54
C THR A 411 41.62 13.61 44.57
N ARG A 412 41.50 12.35 44.19
CA ARG A 412 42.25 11.76 43.07
C ARG A 412 41.50 12.01 41.78
N ALA A 413 42.17 12.59 40.79
CA ALA A 413 41.71 12.66 39.42
C ALA A 413 42.51 11.67 38.56
N LYS A 414 41.83 10.71 37.91
CA LYS A 414 42.46 9.74 37.00
C LYS A 414 41.86 9.87 35.61
N ILE A 415 42.70 10.06 34.59
CA ILE A 415 42.23 9.98 33.21
C ILE A 415 41.89 8.52 32.89
N VAL A 416 40.63 8.24 32.60
CA VAL A 416 40.13 6.90 32.24
C VAL A 416 39.88 6.75 30.74
N LYS A 417 39.99 7.84 29.97
CA LYS A 417 39.91 7.86 28.50
C LYS A 417 40.62 9.11 27.99
N ASN A 418 41.44 8.98 26.95
CA ASN A 418 42.00 10.10 26.19
C ASN A 418 42.03 9.74 24.70
N LYS A 419 41.42 10.56 23.85
CA LYS A 419 41.39 10.47 22.37
C LYS A 419 42.25 11.55 21.71
N VAL A 420 42.94 12.36 22.50
CA VAL A 420 43.81 13.44 22.01
C VAL A 420 45.22 12.88 21.87
N SER A 421 45.83 13.06 20.70
CA SER A 421 47.23 12.73 20.46
C SER A 421 48.13 13.53 21.42
N PRO A 422 49.27 12.97 21.89
CA PRO A 422 50.26 13.76 22.62
C PRO A 422 50.70 14.96 21.78
N PRO A 423 50.95 16.13 22.40
CA PRO A 423 51.39 17.34 21.70
C PRO A 423 52.73 17.16 20.99
#